data_AF-A0A355PGV1-F1
#
_entry.id   AF-A0A355PGV1-F1
#
_cell.length_a   1.000
_cell.length_b   1.000
_cell.length_c   1.000
_cell.angle_alpha   90.00
_cell.angle_beta   90.00
_cell.angle_gamma   90.00
#
_symmetry.space_group_name_H-M   'P 1'
#
loop_
_entity.id
_entity.type
_entity.pdbx_description
1 polymer ?
#
loop_
_entity_poly.entity_id
_entity_poly.type
_entity_poly.pdbx_seq_one_letter_code
_entity_poly.pdbx_strand_id
1 'polypeptide(L)' 'MKTFALSQSTGAGSPDVAGFFDPRTFSVQYIVSDPATKQCAIIDPVLDFDEKSGATA' A
#
# COMPACT_ATOMS: atom_id res chain seq x y z
N MET A 1 -8.76 -2.59 -3.36
CA MET A 1 -7.67 -1.60 -3.44
C MET A 1 -7.21 -1.52 -4.90
N LYS A 2 -7.51 -0.42 -5.61
CA LYS A 2 -6.99 -0.20 -6.97
C LYS A 2 -5.71 0.61 -6.86
N THR A 3 -4.67 0.21 -7.58
CA THR A 3 -3.44 1.00 -7.69
C THR A 3 -3.79 2.36 -8.25
N PHE A 4 -3.48 3.42 -7.51
CA PHE A 4 -3.68 4.80 -7.93
C PHE A 4 -2.61 5.21 -8.94
N ALA A 5 -1.36 4.81 -8.68
CA ALA A 5 -0.23 5.01 -9.58
C ALA A 5 0.82 3.91 -9.41
N LEU A 6 1.48 3.53 -10.49
CA LEU A 6 2.64 2.64 -10.48
C LEU A 6 3.86 3.39 -11.02
N SER A 7 4.92 3.47 -10.22
CA SER A 7 6.25 3.88 -10.66
C SER A 7 7.06 2.62 -10.91
N GLN A 8 7.42 2.37 -12.17
CA GLN A 8 8.21 1.20 -12.56
C GLN A 8 9.68 1.37 -12.16
N SER A 9 10.34 0.25 -11.86
CA SER A 9 11.79 0.16 -11.74
C SER A 9 12.47 0.63 -13.03
N THR A 10 13.53 1.42 -12.89
CA THR A 10 14.33 1.96 -14.00
C THR A 10 15.69 1.26 -14.15
N GLY A 11 15.98 0.24 -13.34
CA GLY A 11 17.27 -0.46 -13.35
C GLY A 11 17.66 -1.09 -12.02
N ALA A 12 18.88 -1.61 -11.96
CA ALA A 12 19.43 -2.27 -10.77
C ALA A 12 19.39 -1.35 -9.55
N GLY A 13 18.85 -1.84 -8.44
CA GLY A 13 18.71 -1.08 -7.19
C GLY A 13 17.51 -0.12 -7.14
N SER A 14 16.67 -0.08 -8.18
CA SER A 14 15.40 0.67 -8.15
C SER A 14 14.20 -0.30 -8.00
N PRO A 15 13.28 -0.06 -7.04
CA PRO A 15 12.11 -0.90 -6.86
C PRO A 15 10.95 -0.47 -7.78
N ASP A 16 9.98 -1.37 -7.95
CA ASP A 16 8.63 -1.00 -8.38
C ASP A 16 7.86 -0.44 -7.17
N VAL A 17 7.18 0.69 -7.35
CA VAL A 17 6.41 1.36 -6.29
C VAL A 17 4.97 1.54 -6.73
N ALA A 18 4.06 0.82 -6.09
CA ALA A 18 2.63 0.96 -6.29
C ALA A 18 2.03 1.79 -5.16
N GLY A 19 1.41 2.92 -5.49
CA GLY A 19 0.69 3.78 -4.57
C GLY A 19 -0.82 3.54 -4.60
N PHE A 20 -1.48 3.64 -3.45
CA PHE A 20 -2.90 3.40 -3.27
C PHE A 20 -3.49 4.48 -2.36
N PHE A 21 -4.42 5.28 -2.88
CA PHE A 21 -5.09 6.32 -2.11
C PHE A 21 -6.34 5.77 -1.41
N ASP A 22 -6.44 5.98 -0.10
CA ASP A 22 -7.68 5.76 0.63
C ASP A 22 -8.44 7.09 0.82
N PRO A 23 -9.62 7.25 0.19
CA PRO A 23 -10.39 8.49 0.29
C PRO A 23 -11.08 8.68 1.65
N ARG A 24 -11.19 7.64 2.48
CA ARG A 24 -11.87 7.74 3.79
C ARG A 24 -10.95 8.38 4.83
N THR A 25 -9.68 8.00 4.84
CA THR A 25 -8.66 8.50 5.78
C THR A 25 -7.72 9.54 5.17
N PHE A 26 -7.79 9.74 3.84
CA PHE A 26 -6.86 10.56 3.07
C PHE A 26 -5.39 10.05 3.10
N SER A 27 -5.19 8.79 3.50
CA SER A 27 -3.87 8.15 3.49
C SER A 27 -3.46 7.70 2.10
N VAL A 28 -2.15 7.72 1.82
CA VAL A 28 -1.56 7.08 0.64
C VAL A 28 -0.67 5.93 1.10
N GLN A 29 -1.09 4.72 0.76
CA GLN A 29 -0.42 3.46 1.12
C GLN A 29 0.51 3.06 -0.03
N TYR A 30 1.61 2.38 0.28
CA TYR A 30 2.55 1.93 -0.73
C TYR A 30 2.90 0.45 -0.58
N ILE A 31 3.04 -0.20 -1.74
CA ILE A 31 3.76 -1.46 -1.87
C ILE A 31 5.05 -1.13 -2.64
N VAL A 32 6.19 -1.42 -2.03
CA VAL A 32 7.51 -1.27 -2.64
C VAL A 32 8.07 -2.67 -2.85
N SER A 33 8.33 -3.07 -4.09
CA SER A 33 8.84 -4.40 -4.43
C SER A 33 10.11 -4.33 -5.25
N ASP A 34 11.10 -5.14 -4.88
CA ASP A 34 12.27 -5.39 -5.72
C ASP A 34 11.93 -6.46 -6.77
N PRO A 35 11.91 -6.12 -8.07
CA PRO A 35 11.58 -7.10 -9.11
C PRO A 35 12.61 -8.22 -9.23
N ALA A 36 13.86 -8.03 -8.78
CA ALA A 36 14.91 -9.04 -8.87
C ALA A 36 14.78 -10.10 -7.78
N THR A 37 14.68 -9.68 -6.51
CA THR A 37 14.62 -10.61 -5.36
C THR A 37 13.21 -11.02 -4.97
N LYS A 38 12.19 -10.31 -5.46
CA LYS A 38 10.78 -10.44 -5.06
C LYS A 38 10.51 -10.11 -3.59
N GLN A 39 11.46 -9.49 -2.90
CA GLN A 39 11.21 -8.92 -1.59
C GLN A 39 10.32 -7.68 -1.73
N CYS A 40 9.48 -7.44 -0.73
CA CYS A 40 8.64 -6.26 -0.70
C CYS A 40 8.45 -5.73 0.72
N ALA A 41 8.11 -4.45 0.79
CA ALA A 41 7.67 -3.77 1.99
C ALA A 41 6.28 -3.17 1.76
N ILE A 42 5.44 -3.26 2.80
CA ILE A 42 4.16 -2.58 2.86
C ILE A 42 4.36 -1.38 3.78
N ILE A 43 4.06 -0.19 3.28
CA ILE A 43 4.22 1.07 4.00
C ILE A 43 2.85 1.70 4.10
N ASP A 44 2.48 2.12 5.30
CA ASP A 44 1.25 2.89 5.47
C ASP A 44 -0.04 2.06 5.59
N PRO A 45 -0.08 0.79 6.05
CA PRO A 45 -1.27 -0.03 5.84
C PRO A 45 -2.48 0.54 6.60
N VAL A 46 -3.57 0.79 5.88
CA VAL A 46 -4.84 1.24 6.45
C VAL A 46 -5.73 0.02 6.70
N LEU A 47 -6.16 -0.14 7.95
CA LEU A 47 -7.17 -1.11 8.34
C LEU A 47 -8.56 -0.48 8.24
N ASP A 48 -9.47 -1.12 7.50
CA ASP A 48 -10.87 -0.72 7.47
C ASP A 48 -11.50 -0.86 8.87
N PHE A 49 -12.16 0.20 9.32
CA PHE A 49 -12.89 0.24 10.57
C PHE A 49 -14.39 0.43 10.31
N ASP A 50 -15.19 -0.39 10.99
CA ASP A 50 -16.64 -0.26 11.07
C ASP A 50 -17.04 -0.01 12.53
N GLU A 51 -17.47 1.21 12.81
CA GLU A 51 -17.91 1.65 14.15
C GLU A 51 -19.09 0.82 14.70
N LYS A 52 -19.93 0.25 13.83
CA LYS A 52 -21.09 -0.56 14.23
C LYS A 52 -20.70 -1.96 14.72
N SER A 53 -19.47 -2.37 14.47
CA SER A 53 -18.94 -3.67 14.87
C SER A 53 -18.44 -3.70 16.33
N GLY A 54 -18.54 -2.60 17.08
CA GLY A 54 -18.17 -2.55 18.50
C GLY A 54 -19.12 -3.35 19.40
N ALA A 55 -18.58 -4.23 20.25
CA ALA A 55 -19.33 -4.96 21.27
C ALA A 55 -18.58 -4.99 22.61
N THR A 56 -19.33 -4.93 23.72
CA THR A 56 -18.82 -5.08 25.09
C THR A 56 -19.44 -6.33 25.72
N ALA A 57 -18.73 -6.99 26.64
CA ALA A 57 -19.20 -8.19 27.36
C ALA A 57 -20.28 -7.86 28.40
#